data_AF-A0AAE3M8Q4-F1
#
_entry.id   AF-A0AAE3M8Q4-F1
#
_cell.length_a   1.000
_cell.length_b   1.000
_cell.length_c   1.000
_cell.angle_alpha   90.00
_cell.angle_beta   90.00
_cell.angle_gamma   90.00
#
_symmetry.space_group_name_H-M   'P 1'
#
loop_
_entity.id
_entity.type
_entity.pdbx_description
1 polymer ?
#
loop_
_entity_poly.entity_id
_entity_poly.type
_entity_poly.pdbx_seq_one_letter_code
_entity_poly.pdbx_strand_id
1 'polypeptide(L)'
;MQFHLLGIGLKPAHYNKLEKGIVEPSVDILDKMAKFYGLTIDQIVHLEGDVPKEVTIEDKGLIEQVKLIQELDEKDKETVFNIIDTMLTKRKFKDFFNTNIAAL
;
A
#
# COMPACT_ATOMS: atom_id res chain seq x y z
N MET A 1 -17.74 -21.73 -2.48
CA MET A 1 -17.68 -20.26 -2.57
C MET A 1 -18.91 -19.63 -3.25
N GLN A 2 -19.97 -20.38 -3.58
CA GLN A 2 -21.09 -19.91 -4.42
C GLN A 2 -22.24 -19.17 -3.68
N PHE A 3 -22.17 -19.03 -2.36
CA PHE A 3 -23.33 -18.62 -1.55
C PHE A 3 -23.26 -17.20 -0.94
N HIS A 4 -22.15 -16.48 -1.07
CA HIS A 4 -21.95 -15.26 -0.28
C HIS A 4 -22.38 -13.95 -0.99
N LEU A 5 -22.49 -13.90 -2.32
CA LEU A 5 -22.79 -12.64 -3.05
C LEU A 5 -24.29 -12.41 -3.38
N LEU A 6 -25.20 -13.29 -2.95
CA LEU A 6 -26.65 -13.00 -3.01
C LEU A 6 -27.05 -11.85 -2.08
N GLY A 7 -26.25 -11.56 -1.04
CA GLY A 7 -26.49 -10.48 -0.08
C GLY A 7 -26.36 -9.07 -0.65
N ILE A 8 -25.78 -8.90 -1.85
CA ILE A 8 -25.59 -7.58 -2.49
C ILE A 8 -26.64 -7.26 -3.58
N GLY A 9 -27.70 -8.10 -3.70
CA GLY A 9 -28.84 -7.83 -4.58
C GLY A 9 -28.59 -8.09 -6.07
N LEU A 10 -27.55 -8.85 -6.42
CA LEU A 10 -27.28 -9.24 -7.81
C LEU A 10 -28.18 -10.40 -8.25
N LYS A 11 -28.72 -10.31 -9.48
CA LYS A 11 -29.43 -11.43 -10.10
C LYS A 11 -28.46 -12.60 -10.35
N PRO A 12 -28.86 -13.87 -10.13
CA PRO A 12 -27.99 -15.02 -10.32
C PRO A 12 -27.33 -15.10 -11.71
N ALA A 13 -28.04 -14.70 -12.76
CA ALA A 13 -27.51 -14.67 -14.12
C ALA A 13 -26.41 -13.61 -14.32
N HIS A 14 -26.51 -12.47 -13.63
CA HIS A 14 -25.51 -11.41 -13.70
C HIS A 14 -24.26 -11.82 -12.91
N TYR A 15 -24.45 -12.40 -11.72
CA TYR A 15 -23.38 -13.00 -10.92
C TYR A 15 -22.59 -14.06 -11.69
N ASN A 16 -23.25 -15.00 -12.36
CA ASN A 16 -22.58 -16.06 -13.11
C ASN A 16 -21.69 -15.49 -14.23
N LYS A 17 -22.10 -14.39 -14.86
CA LYS A 17 -21.32 -13.70 -15.89
C LYS A 17 -20.12 -12.97 -15.29
N LEU A 18 -20.29 -12.33 -14.12
CA LEU A 18 -19.22 -11.68 -13.36
C LEU A 18 -18.14 -12.69 -12.94
N GLU A 19 -18.52 -13.81 -12.32
CA GLU A 19 -17.54 -14.84 -11.90
C GLU A 19 -16.76 -15.46 -13.05
N LYS A 20 -17.37 -15.54 -14.24
CA LYS A 20 -16.71 -16.05 -15.45
C LYS A 20 -15.87 -15.01 -16.18
N GLY A 21 -15.81 -13.77 -15.68
CA GLY A 21 -15.11 -12.67 -16.33
C GLY A 21 -15.75 -12.22 -17.66
N ILE A 22 -17.02 -12.56 -17.90
CA ILE A 22 -17.74 -12.19 -19.13
C ILE A 22 -18.21 -10.73 -19.05
N VAL A 23 -18.45 -10.24 -17.83
CA VAL A 23 -18.86 -8.87 -17.55
C VAL A 23 -17.93 -8.33 -16.48
N GLU A 24 -17.47 -7.10 -16.67
CA GLU A 24 -16.72 -6.37 -15.64
C GLU A 24 -17.69 -5.78 -14.60
N PRO A 25 -17.34 -5.83 -13.31
CA PRO A 25 -18.15 -5.19 -12.27
C PRO A 25 -18.10 -3.67 -12.41
N SER A 26 -19.24 -3.00 -12.24
CA SER A 26 -19.25 -1.54 -12.07
C SER A 26 -18.68 -1.15 -10.71
N VAL A 27 -18.29 0.12 -10.56
CA VAL A 27 -17.80 0.67 -9.28
C VAL A 27 -18.82 0.49 -8.15
N ASP A 28 -20.12 0.62 -8.43
CA ASP A 28 -21.20 0.39 -7.45
C ASP A 28 -21.26 -1.09 -6.98
N ILE A 29 -21.00 -2.04 -7.88
CA ILE A 29 -20.93 -3.46 -7.53
C ILE A 29 -19.69 -3.74 -6.68
N LEU A 30 -18.54 -3.15 -7.04
CA LEU A 30 -17.31 -3.26 -6.26
C LEU A 30 -17.46 -2.68 -4.85
N ASP A 31 -18.10 -1.51 -4.69
CA ASP A 31 -18.37 -0.89 -3.39
C ASP A 31 -19.29 -1.76 -2.51
N LYS A 32 -20.30 -2.41 -3.11
CA LYS A 32 -21.16 -3.37 -2.39
C LYS A 32 -20.40 -4.62 -1.96
N MET A 33 -19.53 -5.14 -2.82
CA MET A 33 -18.67 -6.27 -2.49
C MET A 33 -17.69 -5.90 -1.36
N ALA A 34 -17.09 -4.71 -1.42
CA ALA A 34 -16.18 -4.17 -0.40
C ALA A 34 -16.85 -4.14 0.97
N LYS A 35 -18.04 -3.53 1.05
CA LYS A 35 -18.84 -3.47 2.28
C LYS A 35 -19.27 -4.84 2.78
N PHE A 36 -19.64 -5.75 1.88
CA PHE A 36 -20.11 -7.08 2.24
C PHE A 36 -18.98 -7.95 2.83
N TYR A 37 -17.78 -7.87 2.26
CA TYR A 37 -16.62 -8.65 2.70
C TYR A 37 -15.77 -7.96 3.76
N GLY A 38 -16.05 -6.69 4.08
CA GLY A 38 -15.21 -5.89 4.99
C GLY A 38 -13.83 -5.58 4.40
N LEU A 39 -13.72 -5.48 3.08
CA LEU A 39 -12.50 -5.17 2.34
C LEU A 39 -12.61 -3.78 1.69
N THR A 40 -11.49 -3.22 1.25
CA THR A 40 -11.50 -2.05 0.35
C THR A 40 -11.72 -2.50 -1.10
N ILE A 41 -12.16 -1.58 -1.96
CA ILE A 41 -12.30 -1.84 -3.40
C ILE A 41 -10.95 -2.26 -4.00
N ASP A 42 -9.85 -1.65 -3.54
CA ASP A 42 -8.50 -1.98 -3.97
C ASP A 42 -8.18 -3.46 -3.68
N GLN A 43 -8.41 -3.90 -2.44
CA GLN A 43 -8.20 -5.29 -2.04
C GLN A 43 -9.03 -6.29 -2.86
N ILE A 44 -10.21 -5.88 -3.35
CA ILE A 44 -11.04 -6.73 -4.23
C ILE A 44 -10.44 -6.87 -5.62
N VAL A 45 -9.83 -5.81 -6.14
CA VAL A 45 -9.29 -5.76 -7.51
C VAL A 45 -7.85 -6.33 -7.55
N HIS A 46 -7.06 -6.15 -6.50
CA HIS A 46 -5.64 -6.50 -6.42
C HIS A 46 -5.32 -7.52 -5.32
N LEU A 47 -6.22 -8.47 -5.07
CA LEU A 47 -6.14 -9.48 -3.98
C LEU A 47 -4.79 -10.22 -3.87
N GLU A 48 -4.09 -10.46 -4.99
CA GLU A 48 -2.80 -11.18 -5.05
C GLU A 48 -1.77 -10.54 -6.01
N GLY A 49 -2.03 -9.33 -6.53
CA GLY A 49 -1.22 -8.70 -7.57
C GLY A 49 -0.44 -7.50 -7.04
N ASP A 50 0.88 -7.53 -7.27
CA ASP A 50 1.92 -6.49 -7.06
C ASP A 50 1.40 -5.10 -6.65
N VAL A 51 0.88 -5.01 -5.42
CA VAL A 51 0.65 -3.74 -4.76
C VAL A 51 2.06 -3.20 -4.51
N PRO A 52 2.44 -2.02 -5.02
CA PRO A 52 3.68 -1.38 -4.58
C PRO A 52 3.63 -1.41 -3.06
N LYS A 53 4.59 -2.10 -2.42
CA LYS A 53 4.61 -2.28 -0.96
C LYS A 53 4.14 -0.99 -0.33
N GLU A 54 2.91 -0.99 0.17
CA GLU A 54 2.41 0.13 0.92
C GLU A 54 3.40 0.21 2.08
N VAL A 55 4.20 1.28 2.12
CA VAL A 55 5.00 1.55 3.30
C VAL A 55 3.96 1.96 4.32
N THR A 56 3.34 0.96 4.94
CA THR A 56 2.51 1.16 6.11
C THR A 56 3.45 1.72 7.15
N ILE A 57 3.46 3.05 7.27
CA ILE A 57 4.02 3.71 8.44
C ILE A 57 3.02 3.42 9.57
N GLU A 58 3.03 2.17 10.06
CA GLU A 58 2.19 1.70 11.16
C GLU A 58 2.50 2.44 12.46
N ASP A 59 3.68 3.05 12.51
CA ASP A 59 4.17 3.75 13.66
C ASP A 59 3.64 5.20 13.66
N LYS A 60 2.49 5.40 14.31
CA LYS A 60 1.93 6.74 14.57
C LYS A 60 2.99 7.69 15.17
N GLY A 61 3.96 7.15 15.92
CA GLY A 61 5.08 7.90 16.47
C GLY A 61 6.01 8.49 15.41
N LEU A 62 6.27 7.77 14.31
CA LEU A 62 7.12 8.28 13.22
C LEU A 62 6.44 9.42 12.47
N ILE A 63 5.13 9.31 12.22
CA ILE A 63 4.37 10.38 11.56
C ILE A 63 4.40 11.66 12.42
N GLU A 64 4.24 11.52 13.73
CA GLU A 64 4.29 12.66 14.65
C GLU A 64 5.69 13.30 14.69
N GLN A 65 6.75 12.48 14.71
CA GLN A 65 8.12 12.99 14.63
C GLN A 65 8.40 13.73 13.32
N VAL A 66 7.91 13.21 12.19
CA VAL A 66 8.06 13.89 10.90
C VAL A 66 7.31 15.22 10.89
N LYS A 67 6.10 15.28 11.48
CA LYS A 67 5.37 16.56 11.62
C LYS A 67 6.13 17.57 12.45
N LEU A 68 6.67 17.18 13.61
CA LEU A 68 7.47 18.06 14.45
C LEU A 68 8.72 18.59 13.73
N ILE A 69 9.37 17.77 12.89
CA ILE A 69 10.50 18.20 12.05
C ILE A 69 10.06 19.24 11.00
N GLN A 70 8.85 19.10 10.43
CA GLN A 70 8.33 20.06 9.46
C GLN A 70 8.00 21.43 10.08
N GLU A 71 7.73 21.47 11.39
CA GLU A 71 7.43 22.69 12.15
C GLU A 71 8.69 23.46 12.59
N LEU A 72 9.88 22.87 12.45
CA LEU A 72 11.14 23.55 12.72
C LEU A 72 11.35 24.72 11.74
N ASP A 73 12.17 25.69 12.15
CA ASP A 73 12.64 26.70 11.23
C ASP A 73 13.48 26.09 10.09
N GLU A 74 13.62 26.84 9.01
CA GLU A 74 14.21 26.34 7.77
C GLU A 74 15.62 25.81 7.95
N LYS A 75 16.43 26.46 8.81
CA LYS A 75 17.82 26.08 9.06
C LYS A 75 17.91 24.79 9.88
N ASP A 76 17.11 24.67 10.92
CA ASP A 76 17.10 23.49 11.78
C ASP A 76 16.52 22.28 11.04
N LYS A 77 15.43 22.47 10.29
CA LYS A 77 14.85 21.46 9.41
C LYS A 77 15.87 20.95 8.38
N GLU A 78 16.55 21.85 7.67
CA GLU A 78 17.58 21.51 6.70
C GLU A 78 18.73 20.71 7.34
N THR A 79 19.13 21.10 8.56
CA THR A 79 20.17 20.38 9.32
C THR A 79 19.75 18.94 9.62
N VAL A 80 18.51 18.71 10.06
CA VAL A 80 17.98 17.36 10.32
C VAL A 80 17.99 16.51 9.04
N PHE A 81 17.52 17.05 7.92
CA PHE A 81 17.52 16.33 6.64
C PHE A 81 18.94 15.98 6.17
N ASN A 82 19.87 16.92 6.27
CA ASN A 82 21.28 16.68 5.91
C ASN A 82 21.92 15.57 6.75
N ILE A 83 21.58 15.47 8.04
CA ILE A 83 22.03 14.37 8.90
C ILE A 83 21.47 13.03 8.42
N ILE A 84 20.16 12.97 8.14
CA ILE A 84 19.50 11.75 7.63
C ILE A 84 20.17 11.31 6.32
N ASP A 85 20.34 12.22 5.36
CA ASP A 85 20.96 11.93 4.06
C ASP A 85 22.41 11.46 4.21
N THR A 86 23.17 12.08 5.10
CA THR A 86 24.54 11.67 5.40
C THR A 86 24.58 10.23 5.94
N MET A 87 23.68 9.89 6.86
CA MET A 87 23.62 8.54 7.43
C MET A 87 23.18 7.49 6.41
N LEU A 88 22.18 7.81 5.57
CA LEU A 88 21.72 6.93 4.50
C LEU A 88 22.81 6.71 3.45
N THR A 89 23.55 7.75 3.09
CA THR A 89 24.67 7.66 2.14
C THR A 89 25.78 6.79 2.69
N LYS A 90 26.17 6.96 3.97
CA LYS A 90 27.16 6.10 4.63
C LYS A 90 26.72 4.63 4.65
N ARG A 91 25.44 4.36 4.92
CA ARG A 91 24.89 3.00 4.90
C ARG A 91 24.96 2.39 3.50
N LYS A 92 24.41 3.08 2.49
CA LYS A 92 24.44 2.62 1.09
C LYS A 92 25.87 2.36 0.61
N PHE A 93 26.81 3.23 0.97
CA PHE A 93 28.22 3.06 0.64
C PHE A 93 28.79 1.80 1.31
N LYS A 94 28.56 1.59 2.61
CA LYS A 94 28.99 0.38 3.31
C LYS A 94 28.38 -0.89 2.70
N ASP A 95 27.09 -0.87 2.38
CA ASP A 95 26.38 -1.99 1.76
C ASP A 95 26.96 -2.31 0.37
N PHE A 96 27.28 -1.28 -0.42
CA PHE A 96 27.93 -1.41 -1.72
C PHE A 96 29.32 -2.04 -1.62
N PHE A 97 30.14 -1.61 -0.66
CA PHE A 97 31.46 -2.22 -0.43
C PHE A 97 31.35 -3.69 -0.01
N ASN A 98 30.49 -3.99 0.96
CA ASN A 98 30.32 -5.36 1.47
C ASN A 98 29.84 -6.31 0.38
N THR A 99 28.89 -5.87 -0.46
CA THR A 99 28.35 -6.70 -1.55
C THR A 99 29.40 -7.01 -2.61
N ASN A 100 30.22 -6.01 -2.99
CA ASN A 100 31.22 -6.18 -4.04
C ASN A 100 32.47 -6.91 -3.57
N ILE A 101 32.86 -6.79 -2.29
CA ILE A 101 33.99 -7.57 -1.73
C ILE A 101 33.57 -9.03 -1.52
N ALA A 102 32.31 -9.29 -1.13
CA ALA A 102 31.80 -10.66 -0.98
C ALA A 102 31.53 -11.37 -2.32
N ALA A 103 31.54 -10.63 -3.43
CA ALA A 103 31.36 -11.16 -4.79
C ALA A 103 32.70 -11.43 -5.52
N LEU A 104 33.84 -11.15 -4.88
CA LEU A 104 35.20 -11.49 -5.31
C LEU A 104 35.68 -12.77 -4.61
#